data_AF-A0A2V7HNZ8-F1
#
_entry.id   AF-A0A2V7HNZ8-F1
#
_cell.length_a   1.000
_cell.length_b   1.000
_cell.length_c   1.000
_cell.angle_alpha   90.00
_cell.angle_beta   90.00
_cell.angle_gamma   90.00
#
_symmetry.space_group_name_H-M   'P 1'
#
loop_
_entity.id
_entity.type
_entity.pdbx_description
1 polymer ?
#
loop_
_entity_poly.entity_id
_entity_poly.type
_entity_poly.pdbx_seq_one_letter_code
_entity_poly.pdbx_strand_id
1 'polypeptide(L)'
;TPDHIELDFELAGIGSRLLALILDQLLVGLLLVALIIIGLVTGIGGSIATGSRWAGAWTAAMIVVLVFAVMWGYRILFEALRGGQTPGKKWTGIRVVRDDGLPVGWRAPRRPRHRGRSDDRAVEARKEAR
;
A
#
# COMPACT_ATOMS: atom_id res chain seq x y z
N THR A 1 -25.84 21.80 -9.79
CA THR A 1 -26.36 21.57 -8.42
C THR A 1 -25.65 20.34 -7.88
N PRO A 2 -24.71 20.47 -6.93
CA PRO A 2 -23.98 19.31 -6.44
C PRO A 2 -24.78 18.69 -5.29
N ASP A 3 -25.64 17.74 -5.64
CA ASP A 3 -26.33 16.91 -4.68
C ASP A 3 -25.27 16.08 -3.94
N HIS A 4 -25.13 16.36 -2.64
CA HIS A 4 -24.31 15.58 -1.72
C HIS A 4 -25.02 14.24 -1.48
N ILE A 5 -24.90 13.32 -2.43
CA ILE A 5 -25.37 11.95 -2.26
C ILE A 5 -24.34 11.28 -1.36
N GLU A 6 -24.73 11.05 -0.10
CA GLU A 6 -23.98 10.24 0.84
C GLU A 6 -23.89 8.81 0.26
N LEU A 7 -22.73 8.48 -0.30
CA LEU A 7 -22.43 7.11 -0.71
C LEU A 7 -22.19 6.31 0.56
N ASP A 8 -23.18 5.51 0.96
CA ASP A 8 -23.01 4.50 2.00
C ASP A 8 -22.02 3.44 1.49
N PHE A 9 -20.79 3.50 1.96
CA PHE A 9 -19.80 2.47 1.69
C PHE A 9 -19.97 1.34 2.69
N GLU A 10 -20.47 0.21 2.21
CA GLU A 10 -20.52 -1.00 3.02
C GLU A 10 -19.09 -1.46 3.34
N LEU A 11 -18.69 -1.35 4.62
CA LEU A 11 -17.38 -1.79 5.05
C LEU A 11 -17.26 -3.29 4.78
N ALA A 12 -16.28 -3.66 3.94
CA ALA A 12 -15.97 -5.05 3.68
C ALA A 12 -15.80 -5.82 5.00
N GLY A 13 -16.62 -6.86 5.14
CA GLY A 13 -16.65 -7.69 6.34
C GLY A 13 -15.29 -8.31 6.67
N ILE A 14 -15.15 -8.75 7.92
CA ILE A 14 -13.91 -9.36 8.44
C ILE A 14 -13.42 -10.50 7.53
N GLY A 15 -14.33 -11.32 6.99
CA GLY A 15 -14.00 -12.43 6.09
C GLY A 15 -13.26 -11.99 4.82
N SER A 16 -13.74 -10.95 4.14
CA SER A 16 -13.12 -10.44 2.91
C SER A 16 -11.73 -9.85 3.20
N ARG A 17 -11.55 -9.19 4.35
CA ARG A 17 -10.25 -8.67 4.80
C ARG A 17 -9.26 -9.80 5.08
N LEU A 18 -9.70 -10.87 5.75
CA LEU A 18 -8.88 -12.06 6.00
C LEU A 18 -8.51 -12.77 4.69
N LEU A 19 -9.45 -12.91 3.76
CA LEU A 19 -9.19 -13.54 2.46
C LEU A 19 -8.17 -12.73 1.65
N ALA A 20 -8.24 -11.40 1.68
CA ALA A 20 -7.25 -10.54 1.05
C ALA A 20 -5.85 -10.73 1.67
N LEU A 21 -5.76 -10.81 3.01
CA LEU A 21 -4.51 -11.09 3.72
C LEU A 21 -3.93 -12.46 3.36
N ILE A 22 -4.76 -13.51 3.28
CA ILE A 22 -4.34 -14.87 2.91
C ILE A 22 -3.77 -14.87 1.49
N LEU A 23 -4.47 -14.23 0.53
CA LEU A 23 -4.01 -14.17 -0.87
C LEU A 23 -2.71 -13.38 -1.01
N ASP A 24 -2.59 -12.24 -0.33
CA ASP A 24 -1.35 -11.46 -0.33
C ASP A 24 -0.19 -12.25 0.28
N GLN A 25 -0.44 -12.96 1.39
CA GLN A 25 0.57 -13.80 2.04
C GLN A 25 0.99 -14.98 1.16
N LEU A 26 0.04 -15.59 0.44
CA LEU A 26 0.31 -16.68 -0.49
C LEU A 26 1.16 -16.22 -1.68
N LEU A 27 0.89 -15.03 -2.22
CA LEU A 27 1.69 -14.44 -3.30
C LEU A 27 3.13 -14.12 -2.87
N VAL A 28 3.29 -13.52 -1.68
CA VAL A 28 4.62 -13.27 -1.11
C VAL A 28 5.34 -14.59 -0.83
N GLY A 29 4.65 -15.59 -0.28
CA GLY A 29 5.20 -16.92 -0.05
C GLY A 29 5.68 -17.59 -1.35
N LEU A 30 4.88 -17.54 -2.41
CA LEU A 30 5.24 -18.08 -3.72
C LEU A 30 6.48 -17.38 -4.30
N LEU A 31 6.55 -16.06 -4.17
CA LEU A 31 7.70 -15.29 -4.62
C LEU A 31 8.98 -15.65 -3.85
N LEU A 32 8.88 -15.83 -2.52
CA LEU A 32 10.01 -16.27 -1.70
C LEU A 32 10.46 -17.69 -2.07
N VAL A 33 9.53 -18.62 -2.27
CA VAL A 33 9.86 -19.99 -2.72
C VAL A 33 10.56 -19.96 -4.08
N ALA A 34 10.08 -19.16 -5.03
CA ALA A 34 10.73 -19.01 -6.33
C ALA A 34 12.17 -18.47 -6.19
N LEU A 35 12.39 -17.48 -5.34
CA LEU A 35 13.73 -16.94 -5.07
C LEU A 35 14.67 -17.98 -4.43
N ILE A 36 14.16 -18.81 -3.51
CA ILE A 36 14.92 -19.91 -2.92
C ILE A 36 15.32 -20.91 -4.00
N ILE A 37 14.39 -21.33 -4.86
CA ILE A 37 14.66 -22.26 -5.96
C ILE A 37 15.74 -21.68 -6.90
N ILE A 38 15.62 -20.40 -7.28
CA ILE A 38 16.63 -19.72 -8.10
C ILE A 38 17.99 -19.72 -7.39
N GLY A 39 18.04 -19.41 -6.10
CA GLY A 39 19.26 -19.42 -5.30
C GLY A 39 19.92 -20.80 -5.20
N LEU A 40 19.11 -21.86 -5.15
CA LEU A 40 19.59 -23.25 -5.17
C LEU A 40 20.16 -23.63 -6.55
N VAL A 41 19.43 -23.33 -7.64
CA VAL A 41 19.84 -23.65 -9.01
C VAL A 41 21.13 -22.90 -9.41
N THR A 42 21.25 -21.64 -8.98
CA THR A 42 22.43 -20.80 -9.27
C THR A 42 23.62 -21.10 -8.34
N GLY A 43 23.46 -21.98 -7.35
CA GLY A 43 24.54 -22.34 -6.42
C GLY A 43 24.93 -21.25 -5.43
N ILE A 44 24.14 -20.17 -5.30
CA ILE A 44 24.35 -19.09 -4.34
C ILE A 44 24.37 -19.63 -2.90
N GLY A 45 23.56 -20.65 -2.61
CA GLY A 45 23.59 -21.34 -1.32
C GLY A 45 24.88 -22.13 -1.07
N GLY A 46 25.54 -22.61 -2.13
CA GLY A 46 26.81 -23.32 -2.04
C GLY A 46 27.95 -22.44 -1.55
N SER A 47 27.97 -21.16 -1.93
CA SER A 47 28.98 -20.19 -1.48
C SER A 47 28.96 -19.97 0.04
N ILE A 48 27.80 -20.17 0.68
CA ILE A 48 27.64 -20.09 2.14
C ILE A 48 28.25 -21.33 2.82
N ALA A 49 28.18 -22.50 2.18
CA ALA A 49 28.65 -23.76 2.73
C ALA A 49 30.15 -24.03 2.48
N THR A 50 30.70 -23.60 1.34
CA THR A 50 32.07 -23.95 0.92
C THR A 50 33.01 -22.75 0.71
N GLY A 51 32.50 -21.51 0.79
CA GLY A 51 33.28 -20.30 0.54
C GLY A 51 34.08 -19.79 1.74
N SER A 52 35.01 -18.86 1.47
CA SER A 52 35.66 -18.02 2.48
C SER A 52 34.60 -17.44 3.44
N ARG A 53 34.87 -17.48 4.75
CA ARG A 53 33.96 -17.02 5.82
C ARG A 53 33.37 -15.63 5.55
N TRP A 54 34.13 -14.76 4.88
CA TRP A 54 33.69 -13.43 4.47
C TRP A 54 32.68 -13.45 3.31
N ALA A 55 32.93 -14.27 2.28
CA ALA A 55 32.01 -14.40 1.15
C ALA A 55 30.64 -14.94 1.59
N GLY A 56 30.62 -15.96 2.46
CA GLY A 56 29.37 -16.48 3.02
C GLY A 56 28.57 -15.45 3.82
N ALA A 57 29.26 -14.60 4.60
CA ALA A 57 28.63 -13.53 5.37
C ALA A 57 27.98 -12.46 4.47
N TRP A 58 28.67 -12.03 3.41
CA TRP A 58 28.12 -11.07 2.44
C TRP A 58 26.91 -11.65 1.69
N THR A 59 26.99 -12.91 1.26
CA THR A 59 25.87 -13.59 0.61
C THR A 59 24.65 -13.68 1.53
N ALA A 60 24.86 -14.08 2.79
CA ALA A 60 23.77 -14.14 3.78
C ALA A 60 23.15 -12.76 4.03
N ALA A 61 23.96 -11.71 4.20
CA ALA A 61 23.46 -10.35 4.38
C ALA A 61 22.61 -9.89 3.19
N MET A 62 23.06 -10.17 1.96
CA MET A 62 22.32 -9.80 0.76
C MET A 62 20.99 -10.54 0.62
N ILE A 63 20.95 -11.83 1.00
CA ILE A 63 19.69 -12.60 1.05
C ILE A 63 18.72 -11.98 2.06
N VAL A 64 19.17 -11.62 3.26
CA VAL A 64 18.31 -11.00 4.28
C VAL A 64 17.73 -9.68 3.78
N VAL A 65 18.55 -8.82 3.18
CA VAL A 65 18.09 -7.54 2.61
C VAL A 65 17.10 -7.79 1.47
N LEU A 66 17.35 -8.77 0.60
CA LEU A 66 16.45 -9.11 -0.50
C LEU A 66 15.10 -9.62 0.02
N VAL A 67 15.09 -10.53 1.00
CA VAL A 67 13.86 -11.03 1.63
C VAL A 67 13.06 -9.89 2.27
N PHE A 68 13.75 -9.00 3.00
CA PHE A 68 13.12 -7.81 3.57
C PHE A 68 12.50 -6.92 2.49
N ALA A 69 13.25 -6.62 1.43
CA ALA A 69 12.79 -5.81 0.31
C ALA A 69 11.61 -6.46 -0.41
N VAL A 70 11.56 -7.78 -0.52
CA VAL A 70 10.42 -8.49 -1.12
C VAL A 70 9.20 -8.41 -0.22
N MET A 71 9.34 -8.70 1.08
CA MET A 71 8.21 -8.68 2.02
C MET A 71 7.56 -7.29 2.12
N TRP A 72 8.37 -6.24 2.18
CA TRP A 72 7.91 -4.86 2.35
C TRP A 72 7.69 -4.16 1.00
N GLY A 73 8.68 -4.22 0.13
CA GLY A 73 8.69 -3.53 -1.16
C GLY A 73 7.62 -4.04 -2.12
N TYR A 74 7.28 -5.34 -2.11
CA TYR A 74 6.15 -5.85 -2.89
C TYR A 74 4.87 -5.09 -2.51
N ARG A 75 4.53 -5.07 -1.21
CA ARG A 75 3.30 -4.42 -0.74
C ARG A 75 3.31 -2.93 -1.04
N ILE A 76 4.39 -2.23 -0.72
CA ILE A 76 4.52 -0.79 -0.95
C ILE A 76 4.43 -0.45 -2.44
N LEU A 77 5.09 -1.21 -3.31
CA LEU A 77 5.09 -0.96 -4.75
C LEU A 77 3.69 -1.18 -5.35
N PHE A 78 3.01 -2.28 -5.01
CA PHE A 78 1.65 -2.51 -5.49
C PHE A 78 0.64 -1.51 -4.91
N GLU A 79 0.81 -1.14 -3.63
CA GLU A 79 -0.03 -0.14 -2.98
C GLU A 79 0.16 1.25 -3.61
N ALA A 80 1.40 1.65 -3.90
CA ALA A 80 1.71 2.93 -4.53
C ALA A 80 1.28 2.98 -6.01
N LEU A 81 1.52 1.92 -6.78
CA LEU A 81 1.23 1.88 -8.22
C LEU A 81 -0.26 1.66 -8.54
N ARG A 82 -1.02 0.99 -7.65
CA ARG A 82 -2.43 0.66 -7.89
C ARG A 82 -3.40 1.39 -6.97
N GLY A 83 -2.95 2.47 -6.33
CA GLY A 83 -3.79 3.34 -5.51
C GLY A 83 -4.41 2.65 -4.30
N GLY A 84 -3.58 1.96 -3.51
CA GLY A 84 -4.00 1.32 -2.25
C GLY A 84 -4.36 -0.17 -2.35
N GLN A 85 -4.31 -0.77 -3.55
CA GLN A 85 -4.76 -2.14 -3.79
C GLN A 85 -3.61 -3.11 -4.05
N THR A 86 -3.37 -4.00 -3.10
CA THR A 86 -2.58 -5.22 -3.31
C THR A 86 -3.37 -6.22 -4.17
N PRO A 87 -2.69 -7.13 -4.90
CA PRO A 87 -3.37 -8.10 -5.76
C PRO A 87 -4.40 -8.97 -5.02
N GLY A 88 -4.14 -9.37 -3.77
CA GLY A 88 -5.09 -10.09 -2.93
C GLY A 88 -6.35 -9.29 -2.64
N LYS A 89 -6.22 -7.99 -2.29
CA LYS A 89 -7.38 -7.09 -2.14
C LYS A 89 -8.17 -6.93 -3.43
N LYS A 90 -7.49 -6.90 -4.58
CA LYS A 90 -8.15 -6.80 -5.89
C LYS A 90 -8.98 -8.05 -6.21
N TRP A 91 -8.50 -9.23 -5.87
CA TRP A 91 -9.20 -10.49 -6.11
C TRP A 91 -10.42 -10.66 -5.22
N THR A 92 -10.40 -10.08 -4.02
CA THR A 92 -11.56 -10.09 -3.10
C THR A 92 -12.53 -8.93 -3.33
N GLY A 93 -12.30 -8.10 -4.35
CA GLY A 93 -13.15 -6.95 -4.69
C GLY A 93 -13.05 -5.78 -3.71
N ILE A 94 -12.04 -5.76 -2.83
CA ILE A 94 -11.90 -4.74 -1.80
C ILE A 94 -11.02 -3.59 -2.30
N ARG A 95 -11.48 -2.36 -2.07
CA ARG A 95 -10.71 -1.14 -2.34
C ARG A 95 -10.57 -0.31 -1.07
N VAL A 96 -9.37 0.21 -0.85
CA VAL A 96 -9.16 1.27 0.15
C VAL A 96 -9.52 2.61 -0.51
N VAL A 97 -10.52 3.27 0.05
CA VAL A 97 -10.98 4.61 -0.36
C VAL A 97 -10.76 5.53 0.83
N ARG A 98 -10.45 6.81 0.60
CA ARG A 98 -10.42 7.80 1.69
C ARG A 98 -11.84 8.08 2.18
N ASP A 99 -11.94 8.65 3.37
CA ASP A 99 -13.19 9.06 4.03
C ASP A 99 -14.03 10.04 3.18
N ASP A 100 -13.41 10.72 2.21
CA ASP A 100 -14.03 11.61 1.24
C ASP A 100 -14.44 10.92 -0.08
N GLY A 101 -14.36 9.58 -0.14
CA GLY A 101 -14.67 8.77 -1.32
C GLY A 101 -13.63 8.85 -2.44
N LEU A 102 -12.53 9.61 -2.25
CA LEU A 102 -11.49 9.75 -3.27
C LEU A 102 -10.52 8.56 -3.24
N PRO A 103 -9.98 8.15 -4.40
CA PRO A 103 -8.97 7.10 -4.44
C PRO A 103 -7.73 7.51 -3.64
N VAL A 104 -7.16 6.54 -2.91
CA VAL A 104 -5.84 6.69 -2.27
C VAL A 104 -4.80 6.72 -3.39
N GLY A 105 -4.01 7.78 -3.48
CA GLY A 105 -3.00 7.95 -4.53
C GLY A 105 -2.22 9.26 -4.39
N TRP A 106 -1.01 9.29 -4.95
CA TRP A 106 -0.04 10.38 -4.84
C TRP A 106 -0.56 11.73 -5.36
N ARG A 107 -1.50 11.70 -6.32
CA ARG A 107 -2.15 12.88 -6.92
C ARG A 107 -3.47 13.22 -6.23
N ALA A 108 -3.50 13.24 -4.90
CA ALA A 108 -4.67 13.72 -4.18
C ALA A 108 -4.84 15.23 -4.48
N PRO A 109 -5.95 15.66 -5.10
CA PRO A 109 -6.21 17.09 -5.25
C PRO A 109 -6.30 17.71 -3.85
N ARG A 110 -5.45 18.68 -3.53
CA ARG A 110 -5.66 19.53 -2.35
C ARG A 110 -7.01 20.19 -2.54
N ARG A 111 -8.00 19.84 -1.70
CA ARG A 111 -9.27 20.57 -1.71
C ARG A 111 -8.97 22.05 -1.47
N PRO A 112 -9.56 22.97 -2.25
CA PRO A 112 -9.62 24.37 -1.86
C PRO A 112 -10.35 24.40 -0.51
N ARG A 113 -9.70 24.97 0.50
CA ARG A 113 -10.30 25.18 1.82
C ARG A 113 -11.57 25.98 1.58
N HIS A 114 -12.72 25.33 1.70
CA HIS A 114 -13.99 26.01 1.54
C HIS A 114 -14.05 27.07 2.63
N ARG A 115 -13.98 28.33 2.22
CA ARG A 115 -14.12 29.47 3.11
C ARG A 115 -15.53 29.35 3.69
N GLY A 116 -15.59 29.01 4.98
CA GLY A 116 -16.85 28.80 5.67
C GLY A 116 -17.62 30.12 5.74
N ARG A 117 -18.94 30.02 5.72
CA ARG A 117 -19.92 31.10 5.90
C ARG A 117 -19.65 32.06 7.07
N SER A 118 -18.77 31.67 8.00
CA SER A 118 -18.25 32.51 9.09
C SER A 118 -17.43 33.69 8.58
N ASP A 119 -16.66 33.53 7.50
CA ASP A 119 -15.84 34.60 6.94
C ASP A 119 -16.72 35.63 6.21
N ASP A 120 -17.81 35.18 5.57
CA ASP A 120 -18.75 36.07 4.90
C ASP A 120 -19.49 36.96 5.92
N ARG A 121 -19.87 36.40 7.09
CA ARG A 121 -20.46 37.18 8.19
C ARG A 121 -19.48 38.18 8.80
N ALA A 122 -18.19 37.83 8.88
CA ALA A 122 -17.17 38.76 9.36
C ALA A 122 -16.91 39.91 8.38
N VAL A 123 -17.08 39.66 7.08
CA VAL A 123 -16.98 40.69 6.03
C VAL A 123 -18.23 41.56 5.99
N GLU A 124 -19.43 41.00 6.15
CA GLU A 124 -20.68 41.75 6.26
C GLU A 124 -20.71 42.62 7.52
N ALA A 125 -20.35 42.08 8.68
CA ALA A 125 -20.29 42.85 9.93
C ALA A 125 -19.28 44.02 9.86
N ARG A 126 -18.21 43.89 9.06
CA ARG A 126 -17.26 44.99 8.81
C ARG A 126 -17.78 46.04 7.83
N LYS A 127 -18.73 45.71 6.96
CA LYS A 127 -19.40 46.67 6.08
C LYS A 127 -20.48 47.46 6.81
N GLU A 128 -21.17 46.87 7.77
CA GLU A 128 -22.18 47.55 8.60
C GLU A 128 -21.57 48.50 9.63
N ALA A 129 -20.30 48.30 10.00
CA ALA A 129 -19.58 49.14 10.95
C ALA A 129 -18.87 50.37 10.32
N ARG A 130 -19.14 50.68 9.05
CA ARG A 130 -18.58 51.82 8.30
C ARG A 130 -19.68 52.71 7.75
#